data_AF-A0A5C4X891-F1
#
_entry.id   AF-A0A5C4X891-F1
#
_cell.length_a   1.000
_cell.length_b   1.000
_cell.length_c   1.000
_cell.angle_alpha   90.00
_cell.angle_beta   90.00
_cell.angle_gamma   90.00
#
_symmetry.space_group_name_H-M   'P 1'
#
loop_
_entity.id
_entity.type
_entity.pdbx_description
1 polymer ?
#
loop_
_entity_poly.entity_id
_entity_poly.type
_entity_poly.pdbx_seq_one_letter_code
_entity_poly.pdbx_strand_id
1 'polypeptide(L)'
;MLRTSWRAGHVLLAVGLGWWLVDEVLTTALPGAWGGPNIGGGLLLLLATAVGGLGLVAVLLSGAGLDRRRPRWWLPVAANAALALVVVAARIVLPGDSGPGGWDSGLNGVTGVAVDDTGSPVLALAVCYGSVDTVSVYGPNRGDRPDEPLLELRTDEPVTTSALVDLADPGPRWTCGDASALRLDQQELVIATAQGDRYGLAQVAFSAEQLAALRPGEVRRDANGPSSGSQAPLTVPAAEFRDAVCGGPAD
;
A
#
# COMPACT_ATOMS: atom_id res chain seq x y z
N MET A 1 22.90 41.80 -15.87
CA MET A 1 22.79 40.66 -14.95
C MET A 1 21.38 40.09 -14.73
N LEU A 2 20.29 40.67 -15.29
CA LEU A 2 18.92 40.12 -15.11
C LEU A 2 18.61 38.80 -15.85
N ARG A 3 19.35 38.44 -16.91
CA ARG A 3 19.03 37.26 -17.75
C ARG A 3 19.27 35.90 -17.08
N THR A 4 20.09 35.82 -16.04
CA THR A 4 20.42 34.54 -15.37
C THR A 4 19.32 34.06 -14.43
N SER A 5 18.61 34.98 -13.76
CA SER A 5 17.54 34.64 -12.81
C SER A 5 16.31 33.98 -13.46
N TRP A 6 15.99 34.35 -14.70
CA TRP A 6 14.84 33.79 -15.42
C TRP A 6 15.06 32.33 -15.82
N ARG A 7 16.32 31.94 -16.09
CA ARG A 7 16.66 30.54 -16.44
C ARG A 7 16.50 29.59 -15.26
N ALA A 8 16.82 30.04 -14.04
CA ALA A 8 16.69 29.21 -12.85
C ALA A 8 15.23 28.82 -12.54
N GLY A 9 14.28 29.75 -12.71
CA GLY A 9 12.85 29.46 -12.49
C GLY A 9 12.30 28.41 -13.45
N HIS A 10 12.68 28.48 -14.74
CA HIS A 10 12.27 27.48 -15.74
C HIS A 10 12.86 26.10 -15.44
N VAL A 11 14.10 26.03 -14.95
CA VAL A 11 14.73 24.76 -14.58
C VAL A 11 13.99 24.11 -13.41
N LEU A 12 13.67 24.87 -12.35
CA LEU A 12 12.92 24.33 -11.20
C LEU A 12 11.53 23.84 -11.60
N LEU A 13 10.84 24.60 -12.46
CA LEU A 13 9.51 24.25 -12.93
C LEU A 13 9.53 23.00 -13.84
N ALA A 14 10.54 22.88 -14.71
CA ALA A 14 10.76 21.68 -15.52
C ALA A 14 11.11 20.45 -14.66
N VAL A 15 11.92 20.61 -13.60
CA VAL A 15 12.24 19.52 -12.66
C VAL A 15 10.99 19.08 -11.90
N GLY A 16 10.18 20.02 -11.41
CA GLY A 16 8.93 19.71 -10.71
C GLY A 16 7.90 18.98 -11.59
N LEU A 17 7.70 19.45 -12.83
CA LEU A 17 6.85 18.78 -13.82
C LEU A 17 7.37 17.41 -14.21
N GLY A 18 8.69 17.30 -14.43
CA GLY A 18 9.32 16.02 -14.73
C GLY A 18 9.12 15.01 -13.61
N TRP A 19 9.23 15.44 -12.35
CA TRP A 19 8.97 14.57 -11.21
C TRP A 19 7.50 14.15 -11.11
N TRP A 20 6.54 15.07 -11.21
CA TRP A 20 5.11 14.73 -11.19
C TRP A 20 4.76 13.69 -12.25
N LEU A 21 5.35 13.81 -13.44
CA LEU A 21 5.13 12.85 -14.51
C LEU A 21 5.76 11.48 -14.21
N VAL A 22 6.96 11.47 -13.61
CA VAL A 22 7.64 10.23 -13.18
C VAL A 22 6.86 9.54 -12.06
N ASP A 23 6.36 10.31 -11.08
CA ASP A 23 5.54 9.82 -9.96
C ASP A 23 4.25 9.16 -10.46
N GLU A 24 3.52 9.82 -11.36
CA GLU A 24 2.30 9.27 -11.97
C GLU A 24 2.60 8.01 -12.79
N VAL A 25 3.67 8.01 -13.58
CA VAL A 25 4.08 6.85 -14.37
C VAL A 25 4.49 5.68 -13.47
N LEU A 26 5.25 5.93 -12.41
CA LEU A 26 5.74 4.88 -11.52
C LEU A 26 4.63 4.31 -10.62
N THR A 27 3.71 5.15 -10.15
CA THR A 27 2.53 4.70 -9.39
C THR A 27 1.57 3.90 -10.26
N THR A 28 1.38 4.30 -11.52
CA THR A 28 0.53 3.57 -12.47
C THR A 28 1.19 2.28 -12.97
N ALA A 29 2.49 2.30 -13.26
CA ALA A 29 3.19 1.17 -13.84
C ALA A 29 3.68 0.15 -12.79
N LEU A 30 3.92 0.58 -11.55
CA LEU A 30 4.53 -0.24 -10.48
C LEU A 30 3.89 0.00 -9.10
N PRO A 31 2.56 -0.21 -8.95
CA PRO A 31 1.80 0.14 -7.74
C PRO A 31 2.31 -0.54 -6.46
N GLY A 32 2.91 -1.73 -6.55
CA GLY A 32 3.45 -2.46 -5.39
C GLY A 32 4.93 -2.21 -5.06
N ALA A 33 5.72 -1.69 -5.99
CA ALA A 33 7.17 -1.48 -5.79
C ALA A 33 7.50 -0.06 -5.33
N TRP A 34 6.60 0.89 -5.59
CA TRP A 34 6.85 2.32 -5.39
C TRP A 34 6.01 2.93 -4.25
N GLY A 35 5.17 2.13 -3.58
CA GLY A 35 4.25 2.58 -2.54
C GLY A 35 4.88 2.91 -1.18
N GLY A 36 6.08 2.41 -0.83
CA GLY A 36 6.73 2.73 0.46
C GLY A 36 7.15 4.20 0.57
N PRO A 37 7.38 4.74 1.79
CA PRO A 37 7.98 6.06 1.99
C PRO A 37 9.39 6.07 1.37
N ASN A 38 9.45 6.41 0.08
CA ASN A 38 10.66 6.36 -0.72
C ASN A 38 11.67 7.34 -0.15
N ILE A 39 12.77 6.80 0.38
CA ILE A 39 13.96 7.54 0.79
C ILE A 39 14.42 8.50 -0.31
N GLY A 40 14.16 8.18 -1.59
CA GLY A 40 14.40 9.06 -2.73
C GLY A 40 13.53 10.33 -2.76
N GLY A 41 12.22 10.22 -2.48
CA GLY A 41 11.31 11.37 -2.38
C GLY A 41 11.61 12.23 -1.16
N GLY A 42 11.88 11.60 -0.01
CA GLY A 42 12.32 12.29 1.20
C GLY A 42 13.65 13.03 1.03
N LEU A 43 14.65 12.40 0.39
CA LEU A 43 15.95 13.02 0.13
C LEU A 43 15.84 14.19 -0.85
N LEU A 44 15.07 14.05 -1.93
CA LEU A 44 14.84 15.12 -2.90
C LEU A 44 14.08 16.29 -2.26
N LEU A 45 13.14 16.02 -1.37
CA LEU A 45 12.48 17.05 -0.58
C LEU A 45 13.45 17.77 0.35
N LEU A 46 14.28 17.03 1.08
CA LEU A 46 15.31 17.60 1.94
C LEU A 46 16.28 18.48 1.13
N LEU A 47 16.67 18.04 -0.07
CA LEU A 47 17.49 18.81 -0.99
C LEU A 47 16.77 20.08 -1.47
N ALA A 48 15.50 19.98 -1.88
CA ALA A 48 14.70 21.14 -2.31
C ALA A 48 14.54 22.16 -1.17
N THR A 49 14.28 21.69 0.05
CA THR A 49 14.14 22.51 1.25
C THR A 49 15.47 23.15 1.65
N ALA A 50 16.58 22.41 1.57
CA ALA A 50 17.91 22.93 1.81
C ALA A 50 18.29 24.02 0.79
N VAL A 51 17.99 23.82 -0.50
CA VAL A 51 18.24 24.83 -1.55
C VAL A 51 17.37 26.07 -1.32
N GLY A 52 16.09 25.90 -0.96
CA GLY A 52 15.21 27.01 -0.60
C GLY A 52 15.70 27.79 0.63
N GLY A 53 16.12 27.08 1.68
CA GLY A 53 16.69 27.66 2.89
C GLY A 53 18.00 28.41 2.64
N LEU A 54 18.92 27.83 1.85
CA LEU A 54 20.15 28.50 1.42
C LEU A 54 19.85 29.75 0.60
N GLY A 55 18.84 29.73 -0.26
CA GLY A 55 18.37 30.91 -1.00
C GLY A 55 17.86 32.01 -0.08
N LEU A 56 17.08 31.67 0.94
CA LEU A 56 16.58 32.61 1.94
C LEU A 56 17.72 33.21 2.77
N VAL A 57 18.64 32.38 3.25
CA VAL A 57 19.82 32.81 4.02
C VAL A 57 20.69 33.74 3.18
N ALA A 58 20.94 33.43 1.90
CA ALA A 58 21.68 34.31 1.01
C ALA A 58 20.97 35.68 0.82
N VAL A 59 19.64 35.71 0.75
CA VAL A 59 18.86 36.96 0.68
C VAL A 59 18.97 37.76 2.00
N LEU A 60 18.91 37.10 3.15
CA LEU A 60 19.02 37.75 4.46
C LEU A 60 20.44 38.26 4.74
N LEU A 61 21.47 37.48 4.41
CA LEU A 61 22.87 37.87 4.55
C LEU A 61 23.27 38.97 3.56
N SER A 62 22.71 38.97 2.36
CA SER A 62 22.83 40.12 1.43
C SER A 62 21.99 41.32 1.87
N GLY A 63 21.20 41.18 2.95
CA GLY A 63 20.39 42.20 3.59
C GLY A 63 21.15 43.28 4.37
N ALA A 64 22.48 43.16 4.51
CA ALA A 64 23.32 44.26 5.02
C ALA A 64 23.37 45.49 4.06
N GLY A 65 22.69 45.44 2.91
CA GLY A 65 22.51 46.55 1.99
C GLY A 65 21.17 46.52 1.25
N LEU A 66 20.05 46.44 1.98
CA LEU A 66 18.70 46.58 1.40
C LEU A 66 18.43 48.02 0.96
N ASP A 67 19.06 48.39 -0.16
CA ASP A 67 18.73 49.59 -0.91
C ASP A 67 17.25 49.52 -1.37
N ARG A 68 16.47 50.58 -1.10
CA ARG A 68 15.00 50.67 -1.29
C ARG A 68 14.53 50.45 -2.73
N ARG A 69 15.45 50.26 -3.68
CA ARG A 69 15.20 50.13 -5.12
C ARG A 69 15.08 48.69 -5.61
N ARG A 70 14.95 47.68 -4.74
CA ARG A 70 14.69 46.32 -5.25
C ARG A 70 13.29 46.24 -5.86
N PRO A 71 13.19 45.84 -7.13
CA PRO A 71 11.93 45.85 -7.86
C PRO A 71 10.96 44.79 -7.30
N ARG A 72 9.71 45.18 -7.03
CA ARG A 72 8.67 44.40 -6.31
C ARG A 72 8.30 43.03 -6.94
N TRP A 73 8.84 42.67 -8.11
CA TRP A 73 8.49 41.45 -8.82
C TRP A 73 9.00 40.15 -8.15
N TRP A 74 9.88 40.22 -7.14
CA TRP A 74 10.33 39.03 -6.41
C TRP A 74 9.32 38.52 -5.37
N LEU A 75 8.42 39.38 -4.88
CA LEU A 75 7.37 39.01 -3.92
C LEU A 75 6.48 37.84 -4.41
N PRO A 76 5.96 37.83 -5.65
CA PRO A 76 5.17 36.69 -6.14
C PRO A 76 5.99 35.40 -6.26
N VAL A 77 7.29 35.47 -6.57
CA VAL A 77 8.15 34.27 -6.67
C VAL A 77 8.33 33.63 -5.30
N ALA A 78 8.59 34.43 -4.27
CA ALA A 78 8.70 33.96 -2.89
C ALA A 78 7.37 33.40 -2.36
N ALA A 79 6.24 34.05 -2.67
CA ALA A 79 4.92 33.57 -2.28
C ALA A 79 4.57 32.23 -2.93
N ASN A 80 4.85 32.05 -4.23
CA ASN A 80 4.64 30.78 -4.93
C ASN A 80 5.56 29.68 -4.40
N ALA A 81 6.83 29.99 -4.10
CA ALA A 81 7.75 29.02 -3.50
C ALA A 81 7.27 28.57 -2.11
N ALA A 82 6.80 29.50 -1.28
CA ALA A 82 6.23 29.18 0.03
C ALA A 82 4.96 28.33 -0.10
N LEU A 83 4.06 28.66 -1.03
CA LEU A 83 2.84 27.89 -1.28
C LEU A 83 3.17 26.47 -1.75
N ALA A 84 4.12 26.30 -2.66
CA ALA A 84 4.58 24.98 -3.10
C ALA A 84 5.14 24.16 -1.92
N LEU A 85 5.94 24.81 -1.06
CA LEU A 85 6.46 24.16 0.16
C LEU A 85 5.35 23.74 1.12
N VAL A 86 4.31 24.57 1.29
CA VAL A 86 3.13 24.24 2.11
C VAL A 86 2.32 23.09 1.51
N VAL A 87 2.09 23.08 0.20
CA VAL A 87 1.35 21.99 -0.46
C VAL A 87 2.10 20.66 -0.35
N VAL A 88 3.42 20.68 -0.53
CA VAL A 88 4.23 19.47 -0.40
C VAL A 88 4.35 19.03 1.06
N ALA A 89 4.57 19.96 1.99
CA ALA A 89 4.55 19.66 3.42
C ALA A 89 3.19 19.11 3.85
N ALA A 90 2.08 19.66 3.34
CA ALA A 90 0.74 19.13 3.59
C ALA A 90 0.60 17.71 3.03
N ARG A 91 1.13 17.39 1.85
CA ARG A 91 1.10 16.00 1.31
C ARG A 91 1.94 15.00 2.10
N ILE A 92 2.95 15.47 2.83
CA ILE A 92 3.83 14.62 3.65
C ILE A 92 3.34 14.50 5.09
N VAL A 93 2.78 15.59 5.63
CA VAL A 93 2.30 15.67 7.02
C VAL A 93 0.85 15.25 7.14
N LEU A 94 0.01 15.48 6.13
CA LEU A 94 -1.28 14.80 6.05
C LEU A 94 -0.93 13.35 5.75
N PRO A 95 -1.27 12.40 6.64
CA PRO A 95 -0.95 11.00 6.46
C PRO A 95 -1.53 10.56 5.12
N GLY A 96 -0.68 10.39 4.12
CA GLY A 96 -1.09 9.78 2.86
C GLY A 96 -1.41 8.34 3.18
N ASP A 97 -2.70 8.02 3.33
CA ASP A 97 -3.29 6.69 3.50
C ASP A 97 -2.50 5.69 4.37
N SER A 98 -1.70 6.21 5.29
CA SER A 98 -0.96 5.49 6.29
C SER A 98 -1.85 5.61 7.51
N GLY A 99 -2.82 4.71 7.60
CA GLY A 99 -3.73 4.62 8.73
C GLY A 99 -2.96 4.65 10.06
N PRO A 100 -3.65 4.87 11.19
CA PRO A 100 -3.06 5.17 12.51
C PRO A 100 -2.03 4.17 13.07
N GLY A 101 -1.70 3.08 12.37
CA GLY A 101 -0.61 2.15 12.70
C GLY A 101 0.57 2.08 11.71
N GLY A 102 0.65 2.94 10.67
CA GLY A 102 1.81 2.96 9.76
C GLY A 102 2.00 1.68 8.94
N TRP A 103 0.93 0.91 8.74
CA TRP A 103 0.95 -0.36 8.03
C TRP A 103 1.11 -0.13 6.51
N ASP A 104 2.03 -0.88 5.93
CA ASP A 104 2.37 -1.02 4.51
C ASP A 104 1.42 -0.33 3.53
N SER A 105 1.93 0.70 2.86
CA SER A 105 1.26 1.62 1.93
C SER A 105 0.75 1.01 0.61
N GLY A 106 0.43 -0.27 0.62
CA GLY A 106 -0.28 -0.99 -0.44
C GLY A 106 -1.25 -2.04 0.09
N LEU A 107 -1.36 -2.21 1.42
CA LEU A 107 -2.27 -3.17 2.04
C LEU A 107 -3.57 -2.50 2.49
N ASN A 108 -4.69 -2.96 1.94
CA ASN A 108 -6.01 -2.41 2.24
C ASN A 108 -6.88 -3.30 3.14
N GLY A 109 -6.27 -4.32 3.74
CA GLY A 109 -6.92 -5.25 4.66
C GLY A 109 -6.10 -6.51 4.86
N VAL A 110 -6.75 -7.59 5.31
CA VAL A 110 -6.08 -8.83 5.71
C VAL A 110 -6.86 -10.04 5.22
N THR A 111 -6.13 -11.03 4.72
CA THR A 111 -6.66 -12.37 4.47
C THR A 111 -6.42 -13.24 5.71
N GLY A 112 -7.42 -14.00 6.12
CA GLY A 112 -7.32 -15.06 7.10
C GLY A 112 -7.73 -16.40 6.49
N VAL A 113 -7.53 -17.47 7.24
CA VAL A 113 -7.96 -18.81 6.90
C VAL A 113 -8.88 -19.36 7.99
N ALA A 114 -9.90 -20.10 7.57
CA ALA A 114 -10.90 -20.74 8.40
C ALA A 114 -11.18 -22.15 7.87
N VAL A 115 -12.01 -22.88 8.61
CA VAL A 115 -12.64 -24.12 8.16
C VAL A 115 -14.16 -24.02 8.29
N ASP A 116 -14.87 -24.64 7.36
CA ASP A 116 -16.33 -24.79 7.46
C ASP A 116 -16.71 -25.94 8.41
N ASP A 117 -18.01 -26.25 8.50
CA ASP A 117 -18.53 -27.35 9.34
C ASP A 117 -18.09 -28.75 8.86
N THR A 118 -17.57 -28.87 7.63
CA THR A 118 -17.05 -30.11 7.04
C THR A 118 -15.54 -30.26 7.17
N GLY A 119 -14.84 -29.23 7.67
CA GLY A 119 -13.38 -29.16 7.71
C GLY A 119 -12.75 -28.68 6.39
N SER A 120 -13.56 -28.23 5.43
CA SER A 120 -13.10 -27.66 4.17
C SER A 120 -12.50 -26.26 4.40
N PRO A 121 -11.39 -25.93 3.71
CA PRO A 121 -10.70 -24.65 3.82
C PRO A 121 -11.55 -23.48 3.31
N VAL A 122 -11.62 -22.41 4.09
CA VAL A 122 -12.31 -21.16 3.72
C VAL A 122 -11.35 -19.99 3.89
N LEU A 123 -11.25 -19.12 2.90
CA LEU A 123 -10.56 -17.84 3.07
C LEU A 123 -11.51 -16.81 3.65
N ALA A 124 -11.04 -16.10 4.67
CA ALA A 124 -11.73 -14.96 5.25
C ALA A 124 -11.06 -13.67 4.77
N LEU A 125 -11.75 -12.91 3.91
CA LEU A 125 -11.29 -11.62 3.42
C LEU A 125 -11.83 -10.53 4.33
N ALA A 126 -10.96 -9.70 4.89
CA ALA A 126 -11.33 -8.48 5.62
C ALA A 126 -10.75 -7.26 4.89
N VAL A 127 -11.62 -6.50 4.23
CA VAL A 127 -11.26 -5.29 3.49
C VAL A 127 -11.49 -4.08 4.41
N CYS A 128 -10.41 -3.40 4.76
CA CYS A 128 -10.46 -2.20 5.59
C CYS A 128 -10.65 -0.95 4.73
N TYR A 129 -10.10 -0.93 3.51
CA TYR A 129 -10.19 0.19 2.57
C TYR A 129 -10.35 -0.30 1.13
N GLY A 130 -11.05 0.46 0.27
CA GLY A 130 -11.17 0.13 -1.15
C GLY A 130 -11.92 -1.17 -1.43
N SER A 131 -11.40 -1.99 -2.35
CA SER A 131 -12.01 -3.25 -2.75
C SER A 131 -10.98 -4.25 -3.28
N VAL A 132 -11.35 -5.53 -3.28
CA VAL A 132 -10.61 -6.61 -3.95
C VAL A 132 -11.57 -7.44 -4.80
N ASP A 133 -11.10 -7.91 -5.95
CA ASP A 133 -11.89 -8.68 -6.91
C ASP A 133 -11.22 -9.98 -7.35
N THR A 134 -9.95 -10.15 -6.98
CA THR A 134 -9.14 -11.31 -7.35
C THR A 134 -8.62 -11.98 -6.09
N VAL A 135 -8.74 -13.30 -6.00
CA VAL A 135 -8.14 -14.13 -4.95
C VAL A 135 -7.21 -15.13 -5.62
N SER A 136 -5.96 -15.16 -5.18
CA SER A 136 -4.95 -16.06 -5.70
C SER A 136 -4.39 -16.94 -4.59
N VAL A 137 -4.34 -18.24 -4.84
CA VAL A 137 -3.80 -19.25 -3.95
C VAL A 137 -2.60 -19.87 -4.62
N TYR A 138 -1.46 -19.87 -3.95
CA TYR A 138 -0.21 -20.41 -4.43
C TYR A 138 0.29 -21.54 -3.54
N GLY A 139 0.93 -22.52 -4.15
CA GLY A 139 1.62 -23.60 -3.46
C GLY A 139 2.94 -23.15 -2.86
N PRO A 140 3.62 -24.03 -2.11
CA PRO A 140 4.87 -23.70 -1.44
C PRO A 140 5.98 -23.46 -2.45
N ASN A 141 6.82 -22.47 -2.18
CA ASN A 141 8.07 -22.25 -2.91
C ASN A 141 8.95 -23.51 -2.83
N ARG A 142 9.40 -24.03 -3.96
CA ARG A 142 10.30 -25.20 -4.04
C ARG A 142 11.72 -24.78 -4.44
N GLY A 143 12.30 -23.84 -3.69
CA GLY A 143 13.66 -23.34 -3.86
C GLY A 143 13.80 -22.39 -5.05
N ASP A 144 14.30 -22.90 -6.18
CA ASP A 144 14.52 -22.09 -7.39
C ASP A 144 13.25 -21.90 -8.23
N ARG A 145 12.12 -22.45 -7.78
CA ARG A 145 10.84 -22.35 -8.47
C ARG A 145 9.95 -21.32 -7.75
N PRO A 146 9.40 -20.34 -8.48
CA PRO A 146 8.41 -19.43 -7.90
C PRO A 146 7.20 -20.22 -7.40
N ASP A 147 6.41 -19.58 -6.54
CA ASP A 147 5.19 -20.19 -6.01
C ASP A 147 4.27 -20.60 -7.16
N GLU A 148 3.81 -21.85 -7.15
CA GLU A 148 2.98 -22.42 -8.21
C GLU A 148 1.53 -21.95 -8.01
N PRO A 149 0.89 -21.31 -9.01
CA PRO A 149 -0.51 -20.91 -8.89
C PRO A 149 -1.39 -22.16 -8.80
N LEU A 150 -2.10 -22.32 -7.69
CA LEU A 150 -3.01 -23.44 -7.45
C LEU A 150 -4.46 -23.08 -7.77
N LEU A 151 -4.87 -21.86 -7.46
CA LEU A 151 -6.23 -21.38 -7.69
C LEU A 151 -6.21 -19.87 -7.94
N GLU A 152 -6.96 -19.41 -8.93
CA GLU A 152 -7.25 -17.99 -9.14
C GLU A 152 -8.76 -17.84 -9.28
N LEU A 153 -9.34 -16.98 -8.45
CA LEU A 153 -10.75 -16.65 -8.43
C LEU A 153 -10.92 -15.17 -8.75
N ARG A 154 -11.89 -14.84 -9.61
CA ARG A 154 -12.25 -13.46 -9.93
C ARG A 154 -13.74 -13.21 -9.75
N THR A 155 -14.11 -12.02 -9.31
CA THR A 155 -15.51 -11.61 -9.21
C THR A 155 -15.74 -10.28 -9.93
N ASP A 156 -16.84 -10.17 -10.67
CA ASP A 156 -17.26 -8.89 -11.28
C ASP A 156 -17.87 -7.92 -10.25
N GLU A 157 -18.11 -8.39 -9.02
CA GLU A 157 -18.62 -7.61 -7.90
C GLU A 157 -17.57 -7.52 -6.78
N PRO A 158 -16.69 -6.51 -6.82
CA PRO A 158 -15.59 -6.40 -5.87
C PRO A 158 -16.04 -6.42 -4.40
N VAL A 159 -15.29 -7.13 -3.57
CA VAL A 159 -15.49 -7.20 -2.12
C VAL A 159 -14.97 -5.91 -1.48
N THR A 160 -15.84 -5.17 -0.78
CA THR A 160 -15.50 -3.89 -0.15
C THR A 160 -15.45 -3.95 1.39
N THR A 161 -15.97 -5.01 2.00
CA THR A 161 -16.08 -5.13 3.47
C THR A 161 -15.49 -6.44 3.97
N SER A 162 -16.16 -7.55 3.72
CA SER A 162 -15.68 -8.88 4.09
C SER A 162 -16.35 -9.95 3.25
N ALA A 163 -15.66 -11.07 3.04
CA ALA A 163 -16.23 -12.25 2.39
C ALA A 163 -15.61 -13.53 2.98
N LEU A 164 -16.40 -14.60 3.01
CA LEU A 164 -15.91 -15.96 3.20
C LEU A 164 -15.93 -16.65 1.83
N VAL A 165 -14.80 -17.21 1.42
CA VAL A 165 -14.64 -17.86 0.12
C VAL A 165 -14.21 -19.30 0.37
N ASP A 166 -15.13 -20.23 0.16
CA ASP A 166 -14.84 -21.66 0.19
C ASP A 166 -13.92 -21.99 -1.00
N LEU A 167 -12.78 -22.61 -0.74
CA LEU A 167 -11.80 -22.89 -1.80
C LEU A 167 -12.16 -24.12 -2.64
N ALA A 168 -13.04 -24.99 -2.16
CA ALA A 168 -13.55 -26.15 -2.89
C ALA A 168 -14.79 -25.78 -3.73
N ASP A 169 -15.67 -24.93 -3.20
CA ASP A 169 -16.83 -24.39 -3.90
C ASP A 169 -17.02 -22.88 -3.62
N PRO A 170 -16.29 -22.00 -4.34
CA PRO A 170 -16.36 -20.55 -4.16
C PRO A 170 -17.76 -19.95 -4.32
N GLY A 171 -18.68 -20.70 -4.93
CA GLY A 171 -20.03 -20.26 -5.23
C GLY A 171 -20.09 -19.35 -6.47
N PRO A 172 -21.32 -18.92 -6.85
CA PRO A 172 -21.59 -18.35 -8.17
C PRO A 172 -21.05 -16.93 -8.39
N ARG A 173 -20.62 -16.24 -7.32
CA ARG A 173 -20.05 -14.89 -7.42
C ARG A 173 -18.61 -14.89 -7.91
N TRP A 174 -17.95 -16.04 -7.82
CA TRP A 174 -16.56 -16.20 -8.21
C TRP A 174 -16.46 -17.04 -9.48
N THR A 175 -15.64 -16.57 -10.40
CA THR A 175 -15.23 -17.30 -11.60
C THR A 175 -13.86 -17.90 -11.33
N CYS A 176 -13.77 -19.21 -11.46
CA CYS A 176 -12.49 -19.90 -11.42
C CYS A 176 -11.79 -19.71 -12.77
N GLY A 177 -10.51 -19.33 -12.74
CA GLY A 177 -9.66 -19.40 -13.93
C GLY A 177 -9.37 -20.85 -14.34
N ASP A 178 -8.42 -21.05 -15.26
CA ASP A 178 -7.98 -22.37 -15.75
C ASP A 178 -7.23 -23.23 -14.70
N ALA A 179 -7.25 -22.82 -13.43
CA ALA A 179 -6.49 -23.43 -12.37
C ALA A 179 -7.06 -24.82 -11.98
N SER A 180 -6.16 -25.74 -11.67
CA SER A 180 -6.51 -27.11 -11.29
C SER A 180 -7.18 -27.15 -9.92
N ALA A 181 -8.16 -28.03 -9.73
CA ALA A 181 -8.84 -28.20 -8.43
C ALA A 181 -7.81 -28.29 -7.28
N LEU A 182 -7.96 -27.42 -6.28
CA LEU A 182 -7.03 -27.29 -5.16
C LEU A 182 -6.95 -28.61 -4.39
N ARG A 183 -5.75 -29.21 -4.33
CA ARG A 183 -5.46 -30.41 -3.54
C ARG A 183 -4.56 -30.05 -2.37
N LEU A 184 -5.17 -29.77 -1.22
CA LEU A 184 -4.47 -29.35 -0.01
C LEU A 184 -3.77 -30.49 0.74
N ASP A 185 -4.21 -31.73 0.54
CA ASP A 185 -3.72 -32.92 1.24
C ASP A 185 -2.22 -33.21 1.02
N GLN A 186 -1.61 -32.56 0.03
CA GLN A 186 -0.20 -32.77 -0.34
C GLN A 186 0.68 -31.53 -0.14
N GLN A 187 0.14 -30.43 0.39
CA GLN A 187 0.87 -29.16 0.47
C GLN A 187 1.26 -28.83 1.92
N GLU A 188 2.55 -28.57 2.14
CA GLU A 188 3.08 -28.20 3.47
C GLU A 188 2.74 -26.76 3.85
N LEU A 189 2.65 -25.87 2.85
CA LEU A 189 2.35 -24.45 3.05
C LEU A 189 1.65 -23.89 1.82
N VAL A 190 0.53 -23.22 2.02
CA VAL A 190 -0.24 -22.54 0.97
C VAL A 190 -0.31 -21.06 1.29
N ILE A 191 -0.08 -20.22 0.29
CA ILE A 191 -0.16 -18.76 0.42
C ILE A 191 -1.41 -18.29 -0.30
N ALA A 192 -2.28 -17.59 0.42
CA ALA A 192 -3.46 -16.96 -0.15
C ALA A 192 -3.35 -15.43 -0.06
N THR A 193 -3.64 -14.77 -1.16
CA THR A 193 -3.68 -13.31 -1.28
C THR A 193 -4.94 -12.88 -2.00
N ALA A 194 -5.36 -11.64 -1.76
CA ALA A 194 -6.44 -11.01 -2.51
C ALA A 194 -5.99 -9.64 -3.00
N GLN A 195 -6.40 -9.28 -4.22
CA GLN A 195 -5.96 -8.08 -4.91
C GLN A 195 -7.14 -7.37 -5.57
N GLY A 196 -7.04 -6.05 -5.67
CA GLY A 196 -7.85 -5.23 -6.57
C GLY A 196 -6.95 -4.27 -7.36
N ASP A 197 -7.55 -3.31 -8.08
CA ASP A 197 -6.84 -2.44 -9.03
C ASP A 197 -5.62 -1.69 -8.47
N ARG A 198 -5.63 -1.33 -7.18
CA ARG A 198 -4.60 -0.48 -6.57
C ARG A 198 -3.98 -1.04 -5.30
N TYR A 199 -4.63 -2.00 -4.67
CA TYR A 199 -4.27 -2.47 -3.33
C TYR A 199 -4.51 -3.97 -3.20
N GLY A 200 -3.79 -4.61 -2.28
CA GLY A 200 -4.01 -6.02 -1.93
C GLY A 200 -4.23 -6.22 -0.44
N LEU A 201 -4.77 -7.36 -0.06
CA LEU A 201 -4.84 -7.76 1.34
C LEU A 201 -3.50 -8.36 1.78
N ALA A 202 -3.20 -8.23 3.07
CA ALA A 202 -2.10 -8.96 3.67
C ALA A 202 -2.31 -10.47 3.44
N GLN A 203 -1.31 -11.15 2.88
CA GLN A 203 -1.39 -12.57 2.59
C GLN A 203 -1.44 -13.41 3.88
N VAL A 204 -2.07 -14.58 3.80
CA VAL A 204 -2.01 -15.61 4.84
C VAL A 204 -1.25 -16.81 4.31
N ALA A 205 -0.40 -17.39 5.14
CA ALA A 205 0.19 -18.70 4.89
C ALA A 205 -0.49 -19.71 5.81
N PHE A 206 -0.78 -20.91 5.31
CA PHE A 206 -1.33 -21.96 6.16
C PHE A 206 -0.93 -23.38 5.73
N SER A 207 -0.87 -24.29 6.69
CA SER A 207 -0.67 -25.73 6.47
C SER A 207 -1.93 -26.54 6.78
N ALA A 208 -1.98 -27.80 6.32
CA ALA A 208 -3.05 -28.72 6.66
C ALA A 208 -3.16 -28.96 8.18
N GLU A 209 -2.03 -28.98 8.90
CA GLU A 209 -2.01 -29.12 10.37
C GLU A 209 -2.67 -27.92 11.05
N GLN A 210 -2.39 -26.70 10.56
CA GLN A 210 -3.01 -25.49 11.09
C GLN A 210 -4.51 -25.44 10.81
N LEU A 211 -4.96 -25.88 9.63
CA LEU A 211 -6.38 -26.02 9.31
C LEU A 211 -7.07 -27.01 10.25
N ALA A 212 -6.46 -28.18 10.47
CA ALA A 212 -7.00 -29.21 11.36
C ALA A 212 -7.09 -28.76 12.84
N ALA A 213 -6.32 -27.75 13.23
CA ALA A 213 -6.38 -27.16 14.56
C ALA A 213 -7.47 -26.09 14.72
N LEU A 214 -8.06 -25.59 13.63
CA LEU A 214 -9.13 -24.60 13.67
C LEU A 214 -10.48 -25.26 13.92
N ARG A 215 -11.34 -24.56 14.67
CA ARG A 215 -12.74 -24.95 14.83
C ARG A 215 -13.59 -24.26 13.75
N PRO A 216 -14.70 -24.89 13.31
CA PRO A 216 -15.67 -24.21 12.46
C PRO A 216 -16.10 -22.86 13.06
N GLY A 217 -16.05 -21.81 12.24
CA GLY A 217 -16.35 -20.44 12.66
C GLY A 217 -15.18 -19.67 13.30
N GLU A 218 -13.99 -20.25 13.42
CA GLU A 218 -12.76 -19.53 13.77
C GLU A 218 -11.99 -19.12 12.52
N VAL A 219 -11.43 -17.91 12.54
CA VAL A 219 -10.50 -17.39 11.53
C VAL A 219 -9.15 -17.19 12.18
N ARG A 220 -8.10 -17.69 11.53
CA ARG A 220 -6.71 -17.44 11.87
C ARG A 220 -6.04 -16.58 10.82
N ARG A 221 -5.23 -15.62 11.27
CA ARG A 221 -4.18 -15.00 10.45
C ARG A 221 -2.83 -15.25 11.07
N ASP A 222 -1.81 -15.37 10.23
CA ASP A 222 -0.45 -15.39 10.71
C ASP A 222 0.01 -13.98 11.11
N ALA A 223 1.05 -13.94 11.93
CA ALA A 223 1.77 -12.71 12.18
C ALA A 223 2.30 -12.20 10.84
N ASN A 224 1.98 -10.94 10.50
CA ASN A 224 2.40 -10.33 9.25
C ASN A 224 3.88 -10.60 8.97
N GLY A 225 4.22 -10.77 7.70
CA GLY A 225 5.45 -11.37 7.18
C GLY A 225 6.80 -10.87 7.76
N PRO A 226 7.93 -11.39 7.25
CA PRO A 226 9.24 -11.39 7.93
C PRO A 226 9.82 -10.02 8.34
N SER A 227 9.22 -8.91 7.94
CA SER A 227 9.62 -7.53 8.22
C SER A 227 8.85 -6.84 9.36
N SER A 228 7.65 -7.30 9.74
CA SER A 228 6.88 -6.69 10.83
C SER A 228 7.18 -7.40 12.14
N GLY A 229 7.66 -6.66 13.15
CA GLY A 229 8.10 -7.21 14.43
C GLY A 229 7.14 -8.26 14.99
N SER A 230 7.67 -9.47 15.22
CA SER A 230 7.06 -10.67 15.80
C SER A 230 5.71 -10.44 16.48
N GLN A 231 4.63 -10.34 15.71
CA GLN A 231 3.30 -10.47 16.27
C GLN A 231 3.04 -11.95 16.53
N ALA A 232 2.18 -12.27 17.50
CA ALA A 232 1.68 -13.64 17.60
C ALA A 232 0.63 -13.86 16.51
N PRO A 233 0.47 -15.09 16.00
CA PRO A 233 -0.72 -15.45 15.22
C PRO A 233 -2.00 -15.06 15.97
N LEU A 234 -2.99 -14.58 15.23
CA LEU A 234 -4.27 -14.16 15.78
C LEU A 234 -5.35 -15.14 15.32
N THR A 235 -6.06 -15.74 16.27
CA THR A 235 -7.27 -16.54 16.00
C THR A 235 -8.46 -15.88 16.71
N VAL A 236 -9.52 -15.62 15.96
CA VAL A 236 -10.75 -14.95 16.44
C VAL A 236 -11.99 -15.56 15.79
N PRO A 237 -13.20 -15.36 16.34
CA PRO A 237 -14.43 -15.73 15.65
C PRO A 237 -14.54 -15.05 14.28
N ALA A 238 -15.05 -15.76 13.27
CA ALA A 238 -15.18 -15.24 11.90
C ALA A 238 -16.01 -13.95 11.84
N ALA A 239 -17.04 -13.84 12.68
CA ALA A 239 -17.88 -12.65 12.80
C ALA A 239 -17.15 -11.41 13.34
N GLU A 240 -16.05 -11.61 14.09
CA GLU A 240 -15.26 -10.54 14.72
C GLU A 240 -13.98 -10.24 13.93
N PHE A 241 -13.66 -11.04 12.91
CA PHE A 241 -12.37 -10.99 12.22
C PHE A 241 -12.06 -9.61 11.64
N ARG A 242 -13.02 -9.00 10.94
CA ARG A 242 -12.85 -7.67 10.35
C ARG A 242 -12.56 -6.61 11.40
N ASP A 243 -13.38 -6.53 12.45
CA ASP A 243 -13.23 -5.52 13.49
C ASP A 243 -11.89 -5.66 14.21
N ALA A 244 -11.44 -6.90 14.43
CA ALA A 244 -10.16 -7.21 15.04
C ALA A 244 -8.95 -6.76 14.20
N VAL A 245 -9.04 -6.79 12.86
CA VAL A 245 -7.91 -6.45 11.96
C VAL A 245 -7.97 -5.05 11.38
N CYS A 246 -9.17 -4.45 11.26
CA CYS A 246 -9.35 -3.11 10.70
C CYS A 246 -9.41 -2.01 11.77
N GLY A 247 -9.45 -2.36 13.07
CA GLY A 247 -9.25 -1.41 14.16
C GLY A 247 -10.51 -0.64 14.62
N GLY A 248 -11.70 -1.21 14.46
CA GLY A 248 -12.96 -0.65 14.97
C GLY A 248 -14.16 -0.97 14.08
N PRO A 249 -15.40 -0.80 14.59
CA PRO A 249 -16.61 -1.05 13.81
C PRO A 249 -16.63 -0.15 12.57
N ALA A 250 -17.00 -0.72 11.42
CA ALA A 250 -17.22 0.04 10.21
C ALA A 250 -18.45 0.93 10.36
N ASP A 251 -18.24 2.24 10.51
CA ASP A 251 -19.29 3.27 10.48
C ASP A 251 -19.83 3.49 9.06
#